data_AF-A0A1F5DQX5-F1
#
_entry.id   AF-A0A1F5DQX5-F1
#
_cell.length_a   1.000
_cell.length_b   1.000
_cell.length_c   1.000
_cell.angle_alpha   90.00
_cell.angle_beta   90.00
_cell.angle_gamma   90.00
#
_symmetry.space_group_name_H-M   'P 1'
#
loop_
_entity.id
_entity.type
_entity.pdbx_description
1 polymer ?
#
loop_
_entity_poly.entity_id
_entity_poly.type
_entity_poly.pdbx_seq_one_letter_code
_entity_poly.pdbx_strand_id
1 'polypeptide(L)'
;MASTSQLNLYIQLILIVGLTVGLLLSKRKKLVQHGWLMLILTLLNLASIIVVMAPVAYQLLTRLTLSSFSLITILHASLGLIVLYLSIRLLTIWRFQKPGSTCYRMKDQMLKLYLFWVAEVILGIALYYQLYI
;
A
#
# COMPACT_ATOMS: atom_id res chain seq x y z
N MET A 1 16.26 14.99 -3.74
CA MET A 1 15.05 14.48 -4.43
C MET A 1 15.26 13.06 -4.94
N ALA A 2 16.33 12.74 -5.68
CA ALA A 2 16.58 11.38 -6.17
C ALA A 2 16.68 10.30 -5.07
N SER A 3 17.32 10.60 -3.93
CA SER A 3 17.47 9.66 -2.81
C SER A 3 16.14 9.29 -2.14
N THR A 4 15.22 10.26 -1.99
CA THR A 4 13.92 10.04 -1.34
C THR A 4 13.00 9.17 -2.21
N SER A 5 13.01 9.38 -3.53
CA SER A 5 12.21 8.58 -4.47
C SER A 5 12.75 7.16 -4.64
N GLN A 6 14.08 6.98 -4.61
CA GLN A 6 14.70 5.65 -4.56
C GLN A 6 14.31 4.88 -3.29
N LEU A 7 14.33 5.56 -2.14
CA LEU A 7 13.86 4.98 -0.87
C LEU A 7 12.40 4.54 -0.97
N ASN A 8 11.54 5.34 -1.59
CA ASN A 8 10.14 4.98 -1.80
C ASN A 8 9.98 3.71 -2.64
N LEU A 9 10.75 3.60 -3.73
CA LEU A 9 10.74 2.41 -4.59
C LEU A 9 11.16 1.16 -3.82
N TYR A 10 12.23 1.25 -3.00
CA TYR A 10 12.64 0.12 -2.16
C TYR A 10 11.57 -0.26 -1.15
N ILE A 11 10.90 0.71 -0.53
CA ILE A 11 9.78 0.44 0.38
C ILE A 11 8.64 -0.27 -0.37
N GLN A 12 8.25 0.19 -1.57
CA GLN A 12 7.23 -0.47 -2.38
C GLN A 12 7.59 -1.91 -2.75
N LEU A 13 8.86 -2.18 -3.07
CA LEU A 13 9.35 -3.55 -3.30
C LEU A 13 9.25 -4.42 -2.04
N ILE A 14 9.65 -3.90 -0.88
CA ILE A 14 9.50 -4.58 0.41
C ILE A 14 8.02 -4.88 0.69
N LEU A 15 7.12 -3.93 0.39
CA LEU A 15 5.68 -4.10 0.58
C LEU A 15 5.13 -5.23 -0.31
N ILE A 16 5.50 -5.31 -1.59
CA ILE A 16 5.09 -6.43 -2.47
C ILE A 16 5.59 -7.78 -1.94
N VAL A 17 6.86 -7.86 -1.55
CA VAL A 17 7.43 -9.09 -0.99
C VAL A 17 6.68 -9.48 0.28
N GLY A 18 6.45 -8.53 1.18
CA GLY A 18 5.69 -8.72 2.41
C GLY A 18 4.26 -9.20 2.15
N LEU A 19 3.54 -8.61 1.20
CA LEU A 19 2.18 -9.02 0.81
C LEU A 19 2.17 -10.46 0.29
N THR A 20 3.18 -10.83 -0.49
CA THR A 20 3.34 -12.19 -1.02
C THR A 20 3.57 -13.19 0.12
N VAL A 21 4.44 -12.86 1.08
CA VAL A 21 4.63 -13.66 2.30
C VAL A 21 3.32 -13.74 3.10
N GLY A 22 2.57 -12.65 3.19
CA GLY A 22 1.25 -12.59 3.82
C GLY A 22 0.26 -13.60 3.22
N LEU A 23 0.22 -13.71 1.88
CA LEU A 23 -0.59 -14.71 1.19
C LEU A 23 -0.17 -16.15 1.55
N LEU A 24 1.14 -16.41 1.63
CA LEU A 24 1.65 -17.73 2.02
C LEU A 24 1.28 -18.09 3.48
N LEU A 25 1.39 -17.14 4.41
CA LEU A 25 0.98 -17.34 5.80
C LEU A 25 -0.53 -17.64 5.91
N SER A 26 -1.34 -16.93 5.13
CA SER A 26 -2.79 -17.17 5.05
C SER A 26 -3.11 -18.58 4.53
N LYS A 27 -2.46 -19.00 3.43
CA LYS A 27 -2.60 -20.37 2.88
C LYS A 27 -2.19 -21.46 3.89
N ARG A 28 -1.17 -21.20 4.70
CA ARG A 28 -0.71 -22.09 5.78
C ARG A 28 -1.57 -22.00 7.05
N LYS A 29 -2.70 -21.27 7.02
CA LYS A 29 -3.62 -21.03 8.15
C LYS A 29 -2.93 -20.37 9.37
N LYS A 30 -1.79 -19.72 9.19
CA LYS A 30 -1.06 -19.00 10.25
C LYS A 30 -1.62 -17.58 10.42
N LEU A 31 -2.90 -17.48 10.76
CA LEU A 31 -3.68 -16.23 10.69
C LEU A 31 -3.18 -15.13 11.66
N VAL A 32 -2.64 -15.52 12.81
CA VAL A 32 -2.05 -14.56 13.76
C VAL A 32 -0.78 -13.93 13.19
N GLN A 33 0.11 -14.74 12.61
CA GLN A 33 1.34 -14.26 11.98
C GLN A 33 1.02 -13.41 10.74
N HIS A 34 0.02 -13.82 9.95
CA HIS A 34 -0.49 -13.02 8.85
C HIS A 34 -0.96 -11.64 9.33
N GLY A 35 -1.77 -11.56 10.39
CA GLY A 35 -2.24 -10.29 10.93
C GLY A 35 -1.12 -9.36 11.42
N TRP A 36 -0.13 -9.90 12.13
CA TRP A 36 1.04 -9.12 12.56
C TRP A 36 1.87 -8.62 11.38
N LEU A 37 2.10 -9.46 10.37
CA LEU A 37 2.80 -9.04 9.16
C LEU A 37 2.02 -7.91 8.45
N MET A 38 0.72 -8.06 8.29
CA MET A 38 -0.12 -7.02 7.67
C MET A 38 -0.11 -5.71 8.46
N LEU A 39 -0.04 -5.77 9.80
CA LEU A 39 0.13 -4.58 10.63
C LEU A 39 1.46 -3.88 10.35
N ILE A 40 2.57 -4.63 10.34
CA ILE A 40 3.90 -4.09 10.06
C ILE A 40 3.94 -3.43 8.68
N LEU A 41 3.39 -4.10 7.65
CA LEU A 41 3.35 -3.55 6.29
C LEU A 41 2.47 -2.29 6.20
N THR A 42 1.35 -2.27 6.91
CA THR A 42 0.47 -1.08 6.94
C THR A 42 1.15 0.10 7.63
N LEU A 43 1.87 -0.13 8.73
CA LEU A 43 2.66 0.90 9.40
C LEU A 43 3.81 1.40 8.54
N LEU A 44 4.50 0.50 7.84
CA LEU A 44 5.55 0.86 6.89
C LEU A 44 4.99 1.71 5.75
N ASN A 45 3.81 1.36 5.22
CA ASN A 45 3.13 2.16 4.20
C ASN A 45 2.77 3.55 4.71
N LEU A 46 2.18 3.62 5.91
CA LEU A 46 1.82 4.89 6.53
C LEU A 46 3.05 5.79 6.73
N ALA A 47 4.16 5.21 7.20
CA ALA A 47 5.41 5.94 7.35
C ALA A 47 5.95 6.43 6.00
N SER A 48 5.92 5.60 4.95
CA SER A 48 6.28 6.00 3.59
C SER A 48 5.40 7.14 3.06
N ILE A 49 4.09 7.07 3.29
CA ILE A 49 3.16 8.14 2.89
C ILE A 49 3.53 9.45 3.58
N ILE A 50 3.73 9.44 4.91
CA ILE A 50 4.00 10.66 5.68
C ILE A 50 5.38 11.25 5.34
N VAL A 51 6.41 10.40 5.29
CA VAL A 51 7.81 10.85 5.19
C VAL A 51 8.21 11.15 3.75
N VAL A 52 7.67 10.40 2.78
CA VAL A 52 8.11 10.46 1.38
C VAL A 52 7.03 10.98 0.44
N MET A 53 5.86 10.35 0.43
CA MET A 53 4.86 10.66 -0.59
C MET A 53 4.19 12.02 -0.36
N ALA A 54 3.83 12.37 0.88
CA ALA A 54 3.13 13.62 1.19
C ALA A 54 3.97 14.87 0.86
N PRO A 55 5.26 14.96 1.22
CA PRO A 55 6.11 16.09 0.83
C PRO A 55 6.26 16.22 -0.69
N VAL A 56 6.47 15.10 -1.39
CA VAL A 56 6.63 15.08 -2.85
C VAL A 56 5.32 15.45 -3.54
N ALA A 57 4.19 14.91 -3.08
CA ALA A 57 2.87 15.22 -3.60
C ALA A 57 2.55 16.71 -3.42
N TYR A 58 2.85 17.31 -2.25
CA TYR A 58 2.64 18.75 -2.04
C TYR A 58 3.41 19.61 -3.06
N GLN A 59 4.66 19.25 -3.37
CA GLN A 59 5.47 19.94 -4.37
C GLN A 59 4.94 19.75 -5.81
N LEU A 60 4.40 18.57 -6.12
CA LEU A 60 3.85 18.27 -7.46
C LEU A 60 2.47 18.90 -7.66
N LEU A 61 1.60 18.87 -6.64
CA LEU A 61 0.23 19.38 -6.70
C LEU A 61 0.19 20.90 -6.88
N THR A 62 1.16 21.62 -6.32
CA THR A 62 1.28 23.08 -6.50
C THR A 62 1.71 23.49 -7.92
N ARG A 63 2.10 22.53 -8.77
CA ARG A 63 2.55 22.75 -10.16
C ARG A 63 1.70 21.99 -11.18
N LEU A 64 0.50 21.59 -10.80
CA LEU A 64 -0.39 20.76 -11.61
C LEU A 64 -0.77 21.45 -12.93
N THR A 65 -0.47 20.77 -14.04
CA THR A 65 -1.07 21.01 -15.36
C THR A 65 -1.91 19.79 -15.74
N LEU A 66 -2.92 19.91 -16.60
CA LEU A 66 -3.70 18.75 -17.06
C LEU A 66 -2.84 17.92 -18.02
N SER A 67 -2.08 16.98 -17.47
CA SER A 67 -1.19 16.07 -18.20
C SER A 67 -1.42 14.61 -17.78
N SER A 68 -0.98 13.66 -18.60
CA SER A 68 -1.02 12.22 -18.27
C SER A 68 -0.30 11.91 -16.95
N PHE A 69 0.80 12.61 -16.67
CA PHE A 69 1.56 12.48 -15.42
C PHE A 69 0.73 12.87 -14.20
N SER A 70 0.01 13.99 -14.31
CA SER A 70 -0.86 14.49 -13.25
C SER A 70 -2.03 13.55 -12.95
N LEU A 71 -2.60 12.94 -13.99
CA LEU A 71 -3.67 11.94 -13.83
C LEU A 71 -3.16 10.68 -13.11
N ILE A 72 -1.99 10.16 -13.49
CA ILE A 72 -1.38 8.99 -12.81
C ILE A 72 -1.05 9.32 -11.35
N THR A 73 -0.55 10.53 -11.08
CA THR A 73 -0.23 10.99 -9.72
C THR A 73 -1.48 11.02 -8.84
N ILE A 74 -2.59 11.58 -9.34
CA ILE A 74 -3.87 11.63 -8.62
C ILE A 74 -4.43 10.22 -8.39
N LEU A 75 -4.37 9.35 -9.40
CA LEU A 75 -4.82 7.96 -9.28
C LEU A 75 -3.98 7.19 -8.24
N HIS A 76 -2.66 7.33 -8.26
CA HIS A 76 -1.78 6.68 -7.29
C HIS A 76 -2.07 7.17 -5.86
N ALA A 77 -2.15 8.49 -5.66
CA ALA A 77 -2.41 9.07 -4.35
C ALA A 77 -3.79 8.67 -3.79
N SER A 78 -4.84 8.73 -4.61
CA SER A 78 -6.20 8.33 -4.20
C SER A 78 -6.29 6.85 -3.89
N LEU A 79 -5.67 5.99 -4.72
CA LEU A 79 -5.64 4.55 -4.48
C LEU A 79 -4.87 4.20 -3.20
N GLY A 80 -3.72 4.85 -2.94
CA GLY A 80 -2.95 4.67 -1.71
C GLY A 80 -3.75 5.02 -0.45
N LEU A 81 -4.56 6.09 -0.49
CA LEU A 81 -5.46 6.43 0.62
C LEU A 81 -6.55 5.37 0.84
N ILE A 82 -7.14 4.85 -0.24
CA ILE A 82 -8.13 3.75 -0.17
C ILE A 82 -7.49 2.50 0.44
N VAL A 83 -6.30 2.14 -0.03
CA VAL A 83 -5.52 1.01 0.47
C VAL A 83 -5.22 1.15 1.96
N LEU A 84 -4.72 2.32 2.39
CA LEU A 84 -4.42 2.60 3.79
C LEU A 84 -5.66 2.50 4.66
N TYR A 85 -6.76 3.14 4.26
CA TYR A 85 -8.03 3.12 4.98
C TYR A 85 -8.56 1.69 5.16
N LEU A 86 -8.62 0.91 4.06
CA LEU A 86 -9.10 -0.46 4.09
C LEU A 86 -8.18 -1.36 4.93
N SER A 87 -6.86 -1.16 4.87
CA SER A 87 -5.88 -1.90 5.67
C SER A 87 -6.10 -1.66 7.16
N ILE A 88 -6.22 -0.39 7.57
CA ILE A 88 -6.50 -0.02 8.97
C ILE A 88 -7.82 -0.64 9.42
N ARG A 89 -8.90 -0.49 8.63
CA ARG A 89 -10.22 -1.06 8.96
C ARG A 89 -10.15 -2.56 9.19
N LEU A 90 -9.50 -3.31 8.30
CA LEU A 90 -9.36 -4.77 8.44
C LEU A 90 -8.50 -5.16 9.63
N LEU A 91 -7.42 -4.42 9.92
CA LEU A 91 -6.56 -4.65 11.08
C LEU A 91 -7.27 -4.34 12.39
N THR A 92 -8.07 -3.29 12.46
CA THR A 92 -8.92 -2.97 13.61
C THR A 92 -9.89 -4.12 13.88
N ILE A 93 -10.59 -4.61 12.84
CA ILE A 93 -11.50 -5.74 12.98
C ILE A 93 -10.76 -7.00 13.43
N TRP A 94 -9.59 -7.29 12.84
CA TRP A 94 -8.75 -8.41 13.26
C TRP A 94 -8.30 -8.30 14.72
N ARG A 95 -7.95 -7.10 15.19
CA ARG A 95 -7.46 -6.89 16.56
C ARG A 95 -8.53 -7.14 17.63
N PHE A 96 -9.78 -6.82 17.31
CA PHE A 96 -10.92 -6.91 18.23
C PHE A 96 -11.78 -8.17 18.06
N GLN A 97 -11.55 -8.98 17.02
CA GLN A 97 -12.29 -10.23 16.78
C GLN A 97 -11.35 -11.44 16.81
N LYS A 98 -11.87 -12.61 17.18
CA LYS A 98 -11.05 -13.84 17.20
C LYS A 98 -10.56 -14.17 15.78
N PRO A 99 -9.25 -14.42 15.58
CA PRO A 99 -8.73 -14.84 14.29
C PRO A 99 -9.33 -16.21 13.90
N GLY A 100 -9.71 -16.39 12.64
CA GLY A 100 -10.42 -17.58 12.16
C GLY A 100 -11.66 -17.23 11.34
N SER A 101 -12.85 -17.48 11.90
CA SER A 101 -14.14 -17.31 11.19
C SER A 101 -14.32 -15.91 10.61
N THR A 102 -13.91 -14.86 11.33
CA THR A 102 -13.92 -13.48 10.82
C THR A 102 -13.01 -13.30 9.60
N CYS A 103 -11.79 -13.86 9.63
CA CYS A 103 -10.86 -13.78 8.49
C CYS A 103 -11.46 -14.48 7.25
N TYR A 104 -12.08 -15.65 7.42
CA TYR A 104 -12.73 -16.36 6.31
C TYR A 104 -13.93 -15.61 5.75
N ARG A 105 -14.76 -15.01 6.62
CA ARG A 105 -15.91 -14.19 6.21
C ARG A 105 -15.49 -12.96 5.40
N MET A 106 -14.30 -12.42 5.68
CA MET A 106 -13.79 -11.19 5.04
C MET A 106 -12.80 -11.47 3.91
N LYS A 107 -12.65 -12.73 3.47
CA LYS A 107 -11.66 -13.13 2.46
C LYS A 107 -11.76 -12.29 1.17
N ASP A 108 -12.98 -11.95 0.73
CA ASP A 108 -13.19 -11.21 -0.52
C ASP A 108 -12.77 -9.75 -0.36
N GLN A 109 -12.97 -9.17 0.83
CA GLN A 109 -12.49 -7.82 1.14
C GLN A 109 -10.96 -7.79 1.23
N MET A 110 -10.35 -8.81 1.82
CA MET A 110 -8.89 -8.96 1.87
C MET A 110 -8.28 -9.13 0.48
N LEU A 111 -8.93 -9.91 -0.40
CA LEU A 111 -8.49 -10.09 -1.78
C LEU A 111 -8.60 -8.78 -2.58
N LYS A 112 -9.71 -8.05 -2.46
CA LYS A 112 -9.86 -6.73 -3.08
C LYS A 112 -8.79 -5.74 -2.61
N LEU A 113 -8.51 -5.72 -1.30
CA LEU A 113 -7.44 -4.90 -0.75
C LEU A 113 -6.08 -5.30 -1.33
N TYR A 114 -5.78 -6.59 -1.43
CA TYR A 114 -4.54 -7.06 -2.07
C TYR A 114 -4.42 -6.59 -3.53
N LEU A 115 -5.51 -6.66 -4.31
CA LEU A 115 -5.51 -6.18 -5.68
C LEU A 115 -5.26 -4.67 -5.77
N PHE A 116 -5.86 -3.88 -4.87
CA PHE A 116 -5.60 -2.44 -4.80
C PHE A 116 -4.15 -2.15 -4.42
N TRP A 117 -3.59 -2.88 -3.47
CA TRP A 117 -2.16 -2.80 -3.12
C TRP A 117 -1.25 -3.06 -4.33
N VAL A 118 -1.52 -4.12 -5.10
CA VAL A 118 -0.73 -4.43 -6.30
C VAL A 118 -0.86 -3.33 -7.35
N ALA A 119 -2.08 -2.85 -7.62
CA ALA A 119 -2.32 -1.77 -8.56
C ALA A 119 -1.64 -0.46 -8.13
N GLU A 120 -1.66 -0.14 -6.83
CA GLU A 120 -0.98 1.02 -6.26
C GLU A 120 0.52 0.98 -6.53
N VAL A 121 1.17 -0.17 -6.31
CA VAL A 121 2.61 -0.30 -6.57
C VAL A 121 2.94 -0.21 -8.05
N ILE A 122 2.10 -0.77 -8.94
CA ILE A 122 2.29 -0.61 -10.40
C ILE A 122 2.25 0.87 -10.79
N LEU A 123 1.29 1.64 -10.25
CA LEU A 123 1.22 3.09 -10.47
C LEU A 123 2.45 3.82 -9.89
N GLY A 124 2.91 3.42 -8.70
CA GLY A 124 4.11 3.99 -8.08
C GLY A 124 5.37 3.77 -8.92
N ILE A 125 5.55 2.58 -9.46
CA ILE A 125 6.63 2.26 -10.41
C ILE A 125 6.49 3.10 -11.67
N ALA A 126 5.29 3.20 -12.26
CA ALA A 126 5.07 4.01 -13.46
C ALA A 126 5.43 5.49 -13.24
N LEU A 127 5.10 6.06 -12.07
CA LEU A 127 5.52 7.42 -11.69
C LEU A 127 7.03 7.55 -11.55
N TYR A 128 7.70 6.55 -10.96
CA TYR A 128 9.17 6.54 -10.86
C TYR A 128 9.82 6.59 -12.25
N TYR A 129 9.34 5.78 -13.20
CA TYR A 129 9.82 5.82 -14.58
C TYR A 129 9.62 7.21 -15.20
N GLN A 130 8.40 7.78 -15.14
CA GLN A 130 8.14 9.09 -15.73
C GLN A 130 8.94 10.26 -15.13
N LEU A 131 9.39 10.15 -13.88
CA LEU A 131 10.16 11.20 -13.19
C LEU A 131 11.67 11.11 -13.39
N TYR A 132 12.21 9.92 -13.68
CA TYR A 132 13.65 9.65 -13.57
C TYR A 132 14.27 8.93 -14.77
N ILE A 133 13.47 8.41 -15.70
CA ILE A 133 13.92 7.70 -16.91
C ILE A 133 13.29 8.37 -18.13
#